data_AF-A0A0B6ZB41-F1
#
_entry.id   AF-A0A0B6ZB41-F1
#
_cell.length_a   1.000
_cell.length_b   1.000
_cell.length_c   1.000
_cell.angle_alpha   90.00
_cell.angle_beta   90.00
_cell.angle_gamma   90.00
#
_symmetry.space_group_name_H-M   'P 1'
#
loop_
_entity.id
_entity.type
_entity.pdbx_description
1 polymer ?
#
loop_
_entity_poly.entity_id
_entity_poly.type
_entity_poly.pdbx_seq_one_letter_code
_entity_poly.pdbx_strand_id
1 'polypeptide(L)'
;GGDLRDLANKALLGCGDNRWWDKGLSCGIYENGLSISNADHTPAEGIMMVYITNYTRAKLLDCQGKWQGSSQIRSLPEPELVEFVLDDSLKNAIQEAKKHYAVLSNCGTAEVLEYTKFGKNYCKQIKIHPDVYCQLAMQLAYYTLYGRMAPTYETAPIKQFYRGRTETMRTCTSE
;
A
#
# COMPACT_ATOMS: atom_id res chain seq x y z
N GLY A 1 -16.23 6.63 -11.80
CA GLY A 1 -15.04 5.90 -11.32
C GLY A 1 -15.35 5.44 -9.93
N GLY A 2 -15.31 4.13 -9.66
CA GLY A 2 -15.42 3.62 -8.29
C GLY A 2 -14.37 4.30 -7.42
N ASP A 3 -14.80 4.82 -6.28
CA ASP A 3 -14.05 5.79 -5.50
C ASP A 3 -12.67 5.24 -5.10
N LEU A 4 -11.57 5.82 -5.62
CA LEU A 4 -10.20 5.42 -5.28
C LEU A 4 -9.95 5.50 -3.77
N ARG A 5 -10.68 6.38 -3.08
CA ARG A 5 -10.72 6.48 -1.62
C ARG A 5 -11.22 5.19 -0.99
N ASP A 6 -12.33 4.64 -1.49
CA ASP A 6 -12.88 3.37 -0.99
C ASP A 6 -11.87 2.23 -1.19
N LEU A 7 -11.24 2.14 -2.37
CA LEU A 7 -10.19 1.15 -2.63
C LEU A 7 -8.98 1.32 -1.69
N ALA A 8 -8.55 2.56 -1.44
CA ALA A 8 -7.44 2.85 -0.53
C ALA A 8 -7.77 2.46 0.92
N ASN A 9 -8.98 2.73 1.41
CA ASN A 9 -9.40 2.33 2.75
C ASN A 9 -9.57 0.81 2.89
N LYS A 10 -10.06 0.15 1.83
CA LYS A 10 -10.11 -1.31 1.70
C LYS A 10 -8.72 -1.97 1.70
N ALA A 11 -7.72 -1.29 1.16
CA ALA A 11 -6.33 -1.71 1.21
C ALA A 11 -5.73 -1.46 2.60
N LEU A 12 -5.97 -0.31 3.22
CA LEU A 12 -5.36 0.05 4.49
C LEU A 12 -5.79 -0.86 5.64
N LEU A 13 -7.10 -1.03 5.83
CA LEU A 13 -7.67 -1.80 6.94
C LEU A 13 -8.73 -2.81 6.44
N GLY A 14 -9.61 -2.43 5.53
CA GLY A 14 -10.74 -3.29 5.15
C GLY A 14 -11.55 -3.79 6.36
N CYS A 15 -12.21 -4.94 6.25
CA CYS A 15 -13.05 -5.51 7.31
C CYS A 15 -12.32 -6.44 8.30
N GLY A 16 -11.05 -6.77 8.07
CA GLY A 16 -10.27 -7.69 8.92
C GLY A 16 -10.58 -9.18 8.74
N ASP A 17 -11.75 -9.55 8.22
CA ASP A 17 -12.18 -10.96 8.12
C ASP A 17 -11.57 -11.74 6.94
N ASN A 18 -11.08 -11.06 5.90
CA ASN A 18 -10.57 -11.69 4.67
C ASN A 18 -9.13 -11.25 4.37
N ARG A 19 -8.29 -11.22 5.40
CA ARG A 19 -6.88 -10.84 5.33
C ARG A 19 -6.06 -11.72 6.25
N TRP A 20 -4.89 -12.12 5.76
CA TRP A 20 -3.87 -12.77 6.58
C TRP A 20 -2.69 -11.82 6.73
N TRP A 21 -2.74 -10.95 7.74
CA TRP A 21 -1.81 -9.83 7.89
C TRP A 21 -0.35 -10.25 8.10
N ASP A 22 -0.12 -11.44 8.67
CA ASP A 22 1.23 -11.99 8.86
C ASP A 22 1.86 -12.49 7.55
N LYS A 23 1.12 -12.48 6.43
CA LYS A 23 1.68 -12.87 5.14
C LYS A 23 2.53 -11.73 4.60
N GLY A 24 3.81 -12.03 4.30
CA GLY A 24 4.76 -11.08 3.73
C GLY A 24 4.27 -10.32 2.50
N LEU A 25 3.44 -10.95 1.67
CA LEU A 25 2.71 -10.30 0.58
C LEU A 25 1.36 -11.01 0.39
N SER A 26 0.28 -10.23 0.31
CA SER A 26 -1.04 -10.67 -0.09
C SER A 26 -1.60 -9.75 -1.19
N CYS A 27 -2.45 -10.31 -2.04
CA CYS A 27 -3.14 -9.59 -3.10
C CYS A 27 -4.62 -9.94 -3.03
N GLY A 28 -5.48 -8.92 -3.08
CA GLY A 28 -6.92 -9.07 -3.10
C GLY A 28 -7.49 -8.59 -4.42
N ILE A 29 -8.41 -9.34 -5.02
CA ILE A 29 -9.16 -8.96 -6.22
C ILE A 29 -10.64 -8.85 -5.82
N TYR A 30 -11.26 -7.71 -6.11
CA TYR A 30 -12.66 -7.43 -5.81
C TYR A 30 -13.55 -7.78 -7.00
N GLU A 31 -14.85 -7.93 -6.74
CA GLU A 31 -15.87 -8.26 -7.76
C GLU A 31 -15.90 -7.26 -8.93
N ASN A 32 -15.55 -6.00 -8.68
CA ASN A 32 -15.46 -4.96 -9.70
C ASN A 32 -14.14 -5.00 -10.50
N GLY A 33 -13.31 -6.02 -10.32
CA GLY A 33 -12.02 -6.21 -10.98
C GLY A 33 -10.89 -5.34 -10.45
N LEU A 34 -11.13 -4.49 -9.45
CA LEU A 34 -10.07 -3.74 -8.79
C LEU A 34 -9.22 -4.67 -7.93
N SER A 35 -7.93 -4.39 -7.82
CA SER A 35 -7.01 -5.16 -6.99
C SER A 35 -6.28 -4.27 -5.99
N ILE A 36 -5.87 -4.89 -4.88
CA ILE A 36 -5.03 -4.29 -3.85
C ILE A 36 -3.87 -5.22 -3.53
N SER A 37 -2.83 -4.68 -2.92
CA SER A 37 -1.73 -5.48 -2.36
C SER A 37 -1.43 -4.99 -0.95
N ASN A 38 -1.18 -5.94 -0.05
CA ASN A 38 -0.78 -5.70 1.32
C ASN A 38 0.50 -6.47 1.59
N ALA A 39 1.39 -5.89 2.39
CA ALA A 39 2.65 -6.54 2.76
C ALA A 39 2.94 -6.27 4.23
N ASP A 40 3.36 -7.30 4.95
CA ASP A 40 4.06 -7.10 6.22
C ASP A 40 5.35 -6.31 5.93
N HIS A 41 5.55 -5.23 6.68
CA HIS A 41 6.67 -4.31 6.50
C HIS A 41 7.94 -4.78 7.24
N THR A 42 7.82 -5.80 8.09
CA THR A 42 8.95 -6.38 8.84
C THR A 42 10.07 -6.87 7.91
N PRO A 43 9.80 -7.74 6.90
CA PRO A 43 10.86 -8.34 6.08
C PRO A 43 11.36 -7.45 4.93
N ALA A 44 10.60 -6.46 4.48
CA ALA A 44 10.90 -5.72 3.25
C ALA A 44 10.31 -4.30 3.24
N GLU A 45 10.80 -3.48 2.32
CA GLU A 45 10.38 -2.09 2.12
C GLU A 45 9.36 -2.00 0.99
N GLY A 46 8.51 -0.96 1.01
CA GLY A 46 7.42 -0.78 0.05
C GLY A 46 7.83 -0.81 -1.43
N ILE A 47 9.10 -0.51 -1.77
CA ILE A 47 9.60 -0.59 -3.16
C ILE A 47 9.45 -1.98 -3.78
N MET A 48 9.53 -3.05 -2.96
CA MET A 48 9.30 -4.42 -3.43
C MET A 48 7.89 -4.57 -4.03
N MET A 49 6.88 -4.03 -3.34
CA MET A 49 5.50 -4.07 -3.80
C MET A 49 5.31 -3.24 -5.07
N VAL A 50 5.96 -2.07 -5.17
CA VAL A 50 5.96 -1.24 -6.39
C VAL A 50 6.49 -2.02 -7.59
N TYR A 51 7.59 -2.76 -7.45
CA TYR A 51 8.14 -3.57 -8.54
C TYR A 51 7.19 -4.68 -8.99
N ILE A 52 6.62 -5.43 -8.03
CA ILE A 52 5.69 -6.52 -8.34
C ILE A 52 4.44 -5.97 -9.03
N THR A 53 3.83 -4.92 -8.48
CA THR A 53 2.62 -4.30 -9.06
C THR A 53 2.91 -3.74 -10.46
N ASN A 54 4.05 -3.07 -10.66
CA ASN A 54 4.41 -2.53 -11.96
C ASN A 54 4.67 -3.64 -12.99
N TYR A 55 5.34 -4.73 -12.59
CA TYR A 55 5.58 -5.88 -13.46
C TYR A 55 4.26 -6.56 -13.86
N THR A 56 3.39 -6.85 -12.90
CA THR A 56 2.07 -7.44 -13.16
C THR A 56 1.24 -6.56 -14.07
N ARG A 57 1.21 -5.24 -13.81
CA ARG A 57 0.53 -4.28 -14.68
C ARG A 57 1.09 -4.31 -16.11
N ALA A 58 2.40 -4.29 -16.27
CA ALA A 58 3.03 -4.35 -17.60
C ALA A 58 2.62 -5.63 -18.34
N LYS A 59 2.63 -6.80 -17.67
CA LYS A 59 2.19 -8.07 -18.25
C LYS A 59 0.71 -8.09 -18.64
N LEU A 60 -0.15 -7.49 -17.82
CA LEU A 60 -1.56 -7.34 -18.16
C LEU A 60 -1.75 -6.43 -19.39
N LEU A 61 -0.96 -5.36 -19.52
CA LEU A 61 -1.01 -4.49 -20.70
C LEU A 61 -0.50 -5.21 -21.96
N ASP A 62 0.62 -5.93 -21.86
CA ASP A 62 1.20 -6.71 -22.97
C ASP A 62 0.19 -7.70 -23.56
N CYS A 63 -0.62 -8.34 -22.70
CA CYS A 63 -1.63 -9.31 -23.13
C CYS A 63 -3.05 -8.73 -23.29
N GLN A 64 -3.22 -7.40 -23.15
CA GLN A 64 -4.51 -6.71 -23.15
C GLN A 64 -5.52 -7.30 -22.15
N GLY A 65 -5.04 -7.79 -21.02
CA GLY A 65 -5.84 -8.45 -19.99
C GLY A 65 -6.41 -9.79 -20.41
N LYS A 66 -5.91 -10.40 -21.49
CA LYS A 66 -6.41 -11.67 -22.04
C LYS A 66 -5.33 -12.74 -21.97
N TRP A 67 -5.73 -13.94 -21.57
CA TRP A 67 -4.87 -15.11 -21.64
C TRP A 67 -4.56 -15.44 -23.11
N GLN A 68 -3.27 -15.59 -23.43
CA GLN A 68 -2.77 -15.89 -24.79
C GLN A 68 -2.21 -17.32 -24.92
N GLY A 69 -2.22 -18.10 -23.84
CA GLY A 69 -1.70 -19.46 -23.83
C GLY A 69 -2.76 -20.51 -24.18
N SER A 70 -2.44 -21.77 -23.94
CA SER A 70 -3.36 -22.89 -24.15
C SER A 70 -4.62 -22.75 -23.29
N SER A 71 -5.79 -22.99 -23.88
CA SER A 71 -7.07 -23.12 -23.17
C SER A 71 -7.29 -24.53 -22.60
N GLN A 72 -6.36 -25.47 -22.83
CA GLN A 72 -6.46 -26.80 -22.26
C GLN A 72 -6.32 -26.74 -20.73
N ILE A 73 -7.36 -27.17 -20.05
CA ILE A 73 -7.37 -27.28 -18.60
C ILE A 73 -6.72 -28.62 -18.25
N ARG A 74 -5.57 -28.54 -17.57
CA ARG A 74 -4.92 -29.74 -17.01
C ARG A 74 -5.74 -30.24 -15.83
N SER A 75 -5.80 -31.55 -15.66
CA SER A 75 -6.31 -32.15 -14.42
C SER A 75 -5.33 -31.80 -13.30
N LEU A 76 -5.76 -30.96 -12.37
CA LEU A 76 -5.07 -30.62 -11.14
C LEU A 76 -5.92 -31.12 -9.96
N PRO A 77 -5.32 -31.37 -8.79
CA PRO A 77 -6.10 -31.61 -7.58
C PRO A 77 -7.04 -30.43 -7.30
N GLU A 78 -8.23 -30.74 -6.80
CA GLU A 78 -9.17 -29.71 -6.35
C GLU A 78 -8.58 -28.93 -5.16
N PRO A 79 -8.89 -27.63 -5.02
CA PRO A 79 -8.50 -26.87 -3.83
C PRO A 79 -9.06 -27.51 -2.55
N GLU A 80 -8.22 -27.63 -1.52
CA GLU A 80 -8.61 -28.17 -0.23
C GLU A 80 -9.04 -27.05 0.74
N LEU A 81 -10.18 -27.24 1.39
CA LEU A 81 -10.63 -26.34 2.45
C LEU A 81 -9.77 -26.56 3.70
N VAL A 82 -9.17 -25.48 4.21
CA VAL A 82 -8.48 -25.50 5.50
C VAL A 82 -9.50 -25.31 6.62
N GLU A 83 -9.83 -26.40 7.31
CA GLU A 83 -10.73 -26.39 8.47
C GLU A 83 -9.95 -26.16 9.76
N PHE A 84 -10.29 -25.10 10.48
CA PHE A 84 -9.72 -24.82 11.80
C PHE A 84 -10.58 -25.46 12.88
N VAL A 85 -9.98 -26.30 13.72
CA VAL A 85 -10.62 -26.82 14.93
C VAL A 85 -10.44 -25.80 16.05
N LEU A 86 -11.53 -25.17 16.49
CA LEU A 86 -11.51 -24.10 17.47
C LEU A 86 -12.12 -24.55 18.80
N ASP A 87 -11.37 -24.39 19.88
CA ASP A 87 -11.91 -24.48 21.24
C ASP A 87 -12.59 -23.17 21.66
N ASP A 88 -13.22 -23.16 22.84
CA ASP A 88 -13.94 -21.97 23.31
C ASP A 88 -13.00 -20.81 23.66
N SER A 89 -11.75 -21.09 24.03
CA SER A 89 -10.72 -20.07 24.27
C SER A 89 -10.39 -19.32 22.97
N LEU A 90 -10.14 -20.05 21.88
CA LEU A 90 -9.87 -19.50 20.56
C LEU A 90 -11.06 -18.75 20.00
N LYS A 91 -12.28 -19.28 20.14
CA LYS A 91 -13.50 -18.56 19.73
C LYS A 91 -13.62 -17.22 20.46
N ASN A 92 -13.38 -17.21 21.77
CA ASN A 92 -13.42 -15.97 22.56
C ASN A 92 -12.32 -14.99 22.13
N ALA A 93 -11.10 -15.47 21.88
CA ALA A 93 -10.00 -14.65 21.39
C ALA A 93 -10.31 -14.01 20.02
N ILE A 94 -10.93 -14.76 19.10
CA ILE A 94 -11.38 -14.23 17.81
C ILE A 94 -12.44 -13.14 18.00
N GLN A 95 -13.41 -13.32 18.89
CA GLN A 95 -14.43 -12.30 19.17
C GLN A 95 -13.81 -11.02 19.73
N GLU A 96 -12.82 -11.15 20.63
CA GLU A 96 -12.13 -9.99 21.18
C GLU A 96 -11.27 -9.28 20.13
N ALA A 97 -10.56 -10.04 19.29
CA ALA A 97 -9.81 -9.49 18.16
C ALA A 97 -10.73 -8.72 17.19
N LYS A 98 -11.94 -9.22 16.91
CA LYS A 98 -12.93 -8.52 16.07
C LYS A 98 -13.37 -7.20 16.67
N LYS A 99 -13.62 -7.14 17.99
CA LYS A 99 -13.97 -5.89 18.67
C LYS A 99 -12.82 -4.88 18.59
N HIS A 100 -11.60 -5.30 18.87
CA HIS A 100 -10.42 -4.44 18.75
C HIS A 100 -10.23 -3.94 17.32
N TYR A 101 -10.38 -4.83 16.34
CA TYR A 101 -10.26 -4.47 14.93
C TYR A 101 -11.31 -3.46 14.51
N ALA A 102 -12.56 -3.61 14.94
CA ALA A 102 -13.64 -2.68 14.63
C ALA A 102 -13.39 -1.27 15.20
N VAL A 103 -12.73 -1.16 16.36
CA VAL A 103 -12.29 0.13 16.90
C VAL A 103 -11.17 0.70 16.03
N LEU A 104 -10.13 -0.09 15.74
CA LEU A 104 -8.97 0.34 14.94
C LEU A 104 -9.37 0.77 13.52
N SER A 105 -10.28 0.04 12.86
CA SER A 105 -10.76 0.35 11.51
C SER A 105 -11.46 1.71 11.42
N ASN A 106 -11.95 2.24 12.54
CA ASN A 106 -12.59 3.55 12.62
C ASN A 106 -11.62 4.68 13.01
N CYS A 107 -10.37 4.38 13.38
CA CYS A 107 -9.40 5.38 13.85
C CYS A 107 -8.63 6.07 12.71
N GLY A 108 -8.67 5.56 11.48
CA GLY A 108 -7.90 6.11 10.38
C GLY A 108 -8.59 5.94 9.03
N THR A 109 -8.52 6.99 8.22
CA THR A 109 -9.02 6.98 6.84
C THR A 109 -7.93 7.41 5.88
N ALA A 110 -7.86 6.74 4.73
CA ALA A 110 -7.05 7.17 3.60
C ALA A 110 -7.85 8.12 2.72
N GLU A 111 -7.27 9.27 2.38
CA GLU A 111 -7.76 10.18 1.36
C GLU A 111 -6.83 10.15 0.15
N VAL A 112 -7.40 10.11 -1.05
CA VAL A 112 -6.64 10.12 -2.30
C VAL A 112 -6.89 11.45 -3.01
N LEU A 113 -5.84 12.26 -3.11
CA LEU A 113 -5.88 13.55 -3.78
C LEU A 113 -5.10 13.49 -5.08
N GLU A 114 -5.73 13.85 -6.19
CA GLU A 114 -5.09 13.94 -7.50
C GLU A 114 -4.85 15.41 -7.87
N TYR A 115 -3.58 15.78 -8.00
CA TYR A 115 -3.19 17.11 -8.47
C TYR A 115 -2.80 17.06 -9.96
N THR A 116 -3.64 17.63 -10.82
CA THR A 116 -3.50 17.49 -12.29
C THR A 116 -2.94 18.72 -13.00
N LYS A 117 -2.68 19.84 -12.28
CA LYS A 117 -2.23 21.09 -12.91
C LYS A 117 -0.81 21.02 -13.46
N PHE A 118 0.08 20.27 -12.80
CA PHE A 118 1.44 20.01 -13.25
C PHE A 118 2.02 18.76 -12.58
N GLY A 119 3.23 18.37 -12.99
CA GLY A 119 3.97 17.29 -12.35
C GLY A 119 5.48 17.42 -12.58
N LYS A 120 6.18 16.28 -12.68
CA LYS A 120 7.65 16.22 -12.77
C LYS A 120 8.27 17.12 -13.85
N ASN A 121 7.58 17.36 -14.96
CA ASN A 121 8.10 18.17 -16.07
C ASN A 121 8.21 19.65 -15.68
N TYR A 122 7.26 20.18 -14.90
CA TYR A 122 7.32 21.54 -14.39
C TYR A 122 8.45 21.71 -13.38
N CYS A 123 8.60 20.76 -12.45
CA CYS A 123 9.71 20.77 -11.47
C CYS A 123 11.08 20.84 -12.18
N LYS A 124 11.25 20.06 -13.25
CA LYS A 124 12.47 20.11 -14.09
C LYS A 124 12.69 21.46 -14.76
N GLN A 125 11.64 22.13 -15.24
CA GLN A 125 11.76 23.45 -15.88
C GLN A 125 12.28 24.51 -14.90
N ILE A 126 11.80 24.48 -13.65
CA ILE A 126 12.27 25.38 -12.58
C ILE A 126 13.53 24.88 -11.86
N LYS A 127 14.14 23.78 -12.36
CA LYS A 127 15.37 23.18 -11.84
C LYS A 127 15.27 22.72 -10.38
N ILE A 128 14.09 22.27 -9.95
CA ILE A 128 13.86 21.69 -8.63
C ILE A 128 13.57 20.19 -8.77
N HIS A 129 14.16 19.38 -7.90
CA HIS A 129 13.87 17.95 -7.87
C HIS A 129 12.39 17.73 -7.44
N PRO A 130 11.59 16.91 -8.14
CA PRO A 130 10.16 16.74 -7.83
C PRO A 130 9.88 16.34 -6.37
N ASP A 131 10.74 15.50 -5.80
CA ASP A 131 10.63 15.04 -4.41
C ASP A 131 10.80 16.19 -3.41
N VAL A 132 11.82 17.04 -3.61
CA VAL A 132 12.04 18.25 -2.80
C VAL A 132 10.85 19.20 -2.90
N TYR A 133 10.28 19.34 -4.11
CA TYR A 133 9.08 20.16 -4.29
C TYR A 133 7.90 19.63 -3.45
N CYS A 134 7.66 18.32 -3.44
CA CYS A 134 6.63 17.69 -2.62
C CYS A 134 6.91 17.87 -1.12
N GLN A 135 8.15 17.69 -0.67
CA GLN A 135 8.55 17.86 0.72
C GLN A 135 8.31 19.28 1.22
N LEU A 136 8.72 20.30 0.44
CA LEU A 136 8.45 21.71 0.75
C LEU A 136 6.95 22.02 0.78
N ALA A 137 6.18 21.45 -0.15
CA ALA A 137 4.72 21.62 -0.16
C ALA A 137 4.07 21.01 1.09
N MET A 138 4.54 19.85 1.56
CA MET A 138 4.08 19.23 2.81
C MET A 138 4.43 20.07 4.05
N GLN A 139 5.66 20.61 4.11
CA GLN A 139 6.06 21.53 5.19
C GLN A 139 5.17 22.79 5.22
N LEU A 140 4.99 23.43 4.06
CA LEU A 140 4.16 24.63 3.95
C LEU A 140 2.69 24.35 4.32
N ALA A 141 2.14 23.22 3.87
CA ALA A 141 0.78 22.82 4.21
C ALA A 141 0.62 22.60 5.72
N TYR A 142 1.57 21.91 6.36
CA TYR A 142 1.55 21.71 7.80
C TYR A 142 1.65 23.03 8.56
N TYR A 143 2.61 23.90 8.19
CA TYR A 143 2.77 25.21 8.82
C TYR A 143 1.53 26.09 8.66
N THR A 144 0.92 26.09 7.47
CA THR A 144 -0.31 26.86 7.20
C THR A 144 -1.47 26.42 8.09
N LEU A 145 -1.58 25.13 8.36
CA LEU A 145 -2.65 24.56 9.19
C LEU A 145 -2.43 24.77 10.69
N TYR A 146 -1.18 24.67 11.15
CA TYR A 146 -0.87 24.57 12.58
C TYR A 146 -0.01 25.71 13.14
N GLY A 147 0.46 26.64 12.31
CA GLY A 147 1.29 27.78 12.70
C GLY A 147 2.69 27.40 13.22
N ARG A 148 3.15 26.17 12.96
CA ARG A 148 4.45 25.65 13.39
C ARG A 148 4.95 24.56 12.47
N MET A 149 6.26 24.34 12.45
CA MET A 149 6.90 23.23 11.76
C MET A 149 6.78 21.93 12.59
N ALA A 150 6.90 20.78 11.95
CA ALA A 150 6.89 19.47 12.62
C ALA A 150 8.05 18.58 12.16
N PRO A 151 8.60 17.75 13.07
CA PRO A 151 9.56 16.72 12.71
C PRO A 151 9.01 15.84 11.58
N THR A 152 9.75 15.75 10.49
CA THR A 152 9.32 15.04 9.29
C THR A 152 10.29 13.91 8.98
N TYR A 153 9.74 12.72 8.76
CA TYR A 153 10.46 11.52 8.37
C TYR A 153 10.24 11.28 6.88
N GLU A 154 11.32 11.20 6.12
CA GLU A 154 11.31 10.71 4.74
C GLU A 154 12.22 9.49 4.63
N THR A 155 11.77 8.49 3.87
CA THR A 155 12.53 7.26 3.68
C THR A 155 13.60 7.46 2.60
N ALA A 156 14.87 7.29 2.97
CA ALA A 156 15.98 7.24 2.02
C ALA A 156 16.47 5.78 1.87
N PRO A 157 16.32 5.13 0.71
CA PRO A 157 16.79 3.75 0.53
C PRO A 157 18.33 3.70 0.48
N ILE A 158 18.92 2.77 1.23
CA ILE A 158 20.39 2.54 1.27
C ILE A 158 20.77 1.20 0.64
N LYS A 159 20.00 0.75 -0.36
CA LYS A 159 20.11 -0.58 -1.01
C LYS A 159 21.40 -0.81 -1.80
N GLN A 160 22.22 0.23 -1.97
CA GLN A 160 23.57 0.12 -2.53
C GLN A 160 24.54 -0.66 -1.61
N PHE A 161 24.20 -0.81 -0.33
CA PHE A 161 24.99 -1.58 0.63
C PHE A 161 24.40 -2.98 0.85
N TYR A 162 25.25 -3.95 1.22
CA TYR A 162 24.80 -5.31 1.55
C TYR A 162 23.76 -5.29 2.67
N ARG A 163 22.56 -5.84 2.40
CA ARG A 163 21.41 -5.83 3.31
C ARG A 163 20.96 -4.43 3.76
N GLY A 164 21.33 -3.39 3.02
CA GLY A 164 20.88 -2.03 3.30
C GLY A 164 19.35 -1.91 3.17
N ARG A 165 18.71 -1.37 4.20
CA ARG A 165 17.27 -1.04 4.21
C ARG A 165 17.08 0.44 3.89
N THR A 166 16.89 1.25 4.92
CA THR A 166 16.54 2.67 4.82
C THR A 166 17.30 3.49 5.85
N GLU A 167 17.52 4.75 5.55
CA GLU A 167 17.88 5.83 6.47
C GLU A 167 16.75 6.87 6.49
N THR A 168 16.72 7.72 7.51
CA THR A 168 15.81 8.84 7.65
C THR A 168 16.40 10.10 7.02
N MET A 169 15.74 10.64 6.00
CA MET A 169 15.93 12.02 5.59
C MET A 169 15.02 12.92 6.43
N ARG A 170 15.61 13.88 7.14
CA ARG A 170 14.87 14.84 7.99
C ARG A 170 14.61 16.12 7.20
N THR A 171 13.45 16.22 6.57
CA THR A 171 13.15 17.28 5.60
C THR A 171 12.67 18.60 6.20
N CYS A 172 12.36 18.62 7.51
CA CYS A 172 12.14 19.85 8.25
C CYS A 172 13.50 20.45 8.64
N THR A 173 14.08 21.26 7.74
CA THR A 173 15.37 21.94 7.95
C THR A 173 15.18 23.37 8.47
N SER A 174 16.27 24.12 8.63
CA SER A 174 16.24 25.50 9.15
C SER A 174 16.02 26.57 8.09
N GLU A 175 16.38 26.29 6.85
CA GLU A 175 16.09 27.11 5.66
C GLU A 175 14.60 27.30 5.44
#